data_AF-A0A940G9P8-F1
#
_entry.id   AF-A0A940G9P8-F1
#
_cell.length_a   1.000
_cell.length_b   1.000
_cell.length_c   1.000
_cell.angle_alpha   90.00
_cell.angle_beta   90.00
_cell.angle_gamma   90.00
#
_symmetry.space_group_name_H-M   'P 1'
#
loop_
_entity.id
_entity.type
_entity.pdbx_description
1 polymer ?
#
loop_
_entity_poly.entity_id
_entity_poly.type
_entity_poly.pdbx_seq_one_letter_code
_entity_poly.pdbx_strand_id
1 'polypeptide(L)'
;MTVQTSPALREALRVYSDIERNLVGIGKAGDPSRRLELVRLRRKLAEQTGTVGTLIEQDAELAKTPDKQQEMQRVFSAFRYAFGHHQAKWPVVCADAEVAEYVASARETYGKADLFWAWCADNLDLH
;
A
#
# COMPACT_ATOMS: atom_id res chain seq x y z
N MET A 1 3.92 -19.74 12.46
CA MET A 1 4.69 -19.02 13.51
C MET A 1 4.68 -17.56 13.10
N THR A 2 4.08 -16.69 13.92
CA THR A 2 4.00 -15.25 13.64
C THR A 2 5.31 -14.57 14.06
N VAL A 3 5.72 -13.56 13.29
CA VAL A 3 6.96 -12.80 13.49
C VAL A 3 6.62 -11.51 14.22
N GLN A 4 7.34 -11.23 15.30
CA GLN A 4 7.28 -9.95 15.97
C GLN A 4 7.90 -8.87 15.08
N THR A 5 7.32 -7.67 15.10
CA THR A 5 7.86 -6.51 14.38
C THR A 5 8.02 -5.36 15.36
N SER A 6 8.91 -4.42 15.04
CA SER A 6 9.08 -3.24 15.88
C SER A 6 7.76 -2.44 15.98
N PRO A 7 7.54 -1.70 17.09
CA PRO A 7 6.42 -0.79 17.20
C PRO A 7 6.33 0.22 16.04
N ALA A 8 7.49 0.65 15.52
CA ALA A 8 7.56 1.59 14.41
C ALA A 8 7.02 0.99 13.11
N LEU A 9 7.42 -0.25 12.77
CA LEU A 9 6.91 -0.95 11.59
C LEU A 9 5.41 -1.23 11.72
N ARG A 10 4.93 -1.67 12.90
CA ARG A 10 3.50 -1.88 13.14
C ARG A 10 2.68 -0.61 12.95
N GLU A 11 3.11 0.49 13.53
CA GLU A 11 2.42 1.77 13.39
C GLU A 11 2.42 2.24 11.94
N ALA A 12 3.55 2.08 11.22
CA ALA A 12 3.63 2.45 9.82
C ALA A 12 2.68 1.64 8.93
N LEU A 13 2.55 0.32 9.19
CA LEU A 13 1.58 -0.55 8.50
C LEU A 13 0.14 -0.13 8.82
N ARG A 14 -0.17 0.19 10.08
CA ARG A 14 -1.49 0.68 10.50
C ARG A 14 -1.88 1.97 9.76
N VAL A 15 -0.98 2.95 9.74
CA VAL A 15 -1.17 4.22 9.03
C VAL A 15 -1.33 3.99 7.52
N TYR A 16 -0.55 3.08 6.93
CA TYR A 16 -0.69 2.72 5.52
C TYR A 16 -2.11 2.21 5.22
N SER A 17 -2.57 1.25 6.02
CA SER A 17 -3.89 0.64 5.89
C SER A 17 -5.02 1.68 6.04
N ASP A 18 -4.87 2.65 6.95
CA ASP A 18 -5.80 3.77 7.11
C ASP A 18 -5.87 4.65 5.85
N ILE A 19 -4.73 4.96 5.24
CA ILE A 19 -4.68 5.78 4.01
C ILE A 19 -5.36 5.05 2.85
N GLU A 20 -5.12 3.76 2.68
CA GLU A 20 -5.77 2.95 1.64
C GLU A 20 -7.29 2.88 1.81
N ARG A 21 -7.77 2.65 3.05
CA ARG A 21 -9.21 2.68 3.35
C ARG A 21 -9.85 4.02 2.99
N ASN A 22 -9.18 5.12 3.31
CA ASN A 22 -9.65 6.46 2.97
C ASN A 22 -9.69 6.68 1.45
N LEU A 23 -8.68 6.23 0.71
CA LEU A 23 -8.66 6.31 -0.76
C LEU A 23 -9.82 5.56 -1.41
N VAL A 24 -10.10 4.34 -0.95
CA VAL A 24 -11.24 3.54 -1.42
C VAL A 24 -12.56 4.23 -1.11
N GLY A 25 -12.69 4.85 0.08
CA GLY A 25 -13.86 5.61 0.49
C GLY A 25 -14.15 6.79 -0.44
N ILE A 26 -13.12 7.54 -0.85
CA ILE A 26 -13.29 8.67 -1.81
C ILE A 26 -13.69 8.15 -3.19
N GLY A 27 -13.03 7.10 -3.69
CA GLY A 27 -13.28 6.57 -5.02
C GLY A 27 -14.72 6.09 -5.23
N LYS A 28 -15.36 5.54 -4.18
CA LYS A 28 -16.76 5.10 -4.22
C LYS A 28 -17.77 6.25 -4.24
N ALA A 29 -17.42 7.43 -3.73
CA ALA A 29 -18.34 8.56 -3.62
C ALA A 29 -18.58 9.27 -4.97
N GLY A 30 -17.69 9.09 -5.95
CA GLY A 30 -17.82 9.70 -7.29
C GLY A 30 -17.88 11.23 -7.28
N ASP A 31 -17.48 11.87 -6.17
CA ASP A 31 -17.67 13.29 -5.92
C ASP A 31 -16.49 14.12 -6.47
N PRO A 32 -16.71 14.94 -7.53
CA PRO A 32 -15.65 15.77 -8.12
C PRO A 32 -15.08 16.81 -7.14
N SER A 33 -15.82 17.21 -6.11
CA SER A 33 -15.36 18.18 -5.10
C SER A 33 -14.25 17.63 -4.21
N ARG A 34 -14.10 16.30 -4.15
CA ARG A 34 -13.08 15.59 -3.35
C ARG A 34 -11.78 15.32 -4.12
N ARG A 35 -11.63 15.85 -5.35
CA ARG A 35 -10.43 15.66 -6.17
C ARG A 35 -9.15 16.13 -5.47
N LEU A 36 -9.20 17.24 -4.74
CA LEU A 36 -8.05 17.74 -3.96
C LEU A 36 -7.69 16.81 -2.80
N GLU A 37 -8.69 16.21 -2.16
CA GLU A 37 -8.50 15.23 -1.09
C GLU A 37 -7.86 13.95 -1.65
N LEU A 38 -8.31 13.49 -2.82
CA LEU A 38 -7.72 12.35 -3.54
C LEU A 38 -6.23 12.58 -3.85
N VAL A 39 -5.86 13.77 -4.36
CA VAL A 39 -4.45 14.13 -4.60
C VAL A 39 -3.63 14.06 -3.31
N ARG A 40 -4.16 14.64 -2.22
CA ARG A 40 -3.49 14.64 -0.91
C ARG A 40 -3.28 13.22 -0.37
N LEU A 41 -4.30 12.36 -0.44
CA LEU A 41 -4.18 10.97 0.00
C LEU A 41 -3.21 10.16 -0.87
N ARG A 42 -3.22 10.34 -2.19
CA ARG A 42 -2.26 9.67 -3.09
C ARG A 42 -0.81 10.04 -2.76
N ARG A 43 -0.56 11.32 -2.44
CA ARG A 43 0.75 11.79 -1.97
C ARG A 43 1.13 11.16 -0.64
N LYS A 44 0.24 11.18 0.35
CA LYS A 44 0.47 10.53 1.66
C LYS A 44 0.76 9.04 1.50
N LEU A 45 0.05 8.35 0.60
CA LEU A 45 0.28 6.93 0.34
C LEU A 45 1.65 6.68 -0.29
N ALA A 46 2.08 7.52 -1.24
CA ALA A 46 3.42 7.43 -1.83
C ALA A 46 4.53 7.67 -0.79
N GLU A 47 4.38 8.70 0.06
CA GLU A 47 5.28 8.98 1.19
C GLU A 47 5.33 7.78 2.15
N GLN A 48 4.17 7.26 2.56
CA GLN A 48 4.07 6.13 3.48
C GLN A 48 4.62 4.83 2.87
N THR A 49 4.55 4.66 1.55
CA THR A 49 5.19 3.53 0.84
C THR A 49 6.71 3.58 0.95
N GLY A 50 7.31 4.77 0.90
CA GLY A 50 8.73 4.95 1.18
C GLY A 50 9.06 4.55 2.62
N THR A 51 8.32 5.08 3.59
CA THR A 51 8.50 4.82 5.01
C THR A 51 8.41 3.34 5.37
N VAL A 52 7.36 2.64 4.90
CA VAL A 52 7.19 1.20 5.17
C VAL A 52 8.33 0.39 4.56
N GLY A 53 8.76 0.70 3.33
CA GLY A 53 9.89 0.01 2.70
C GLY A 53 11.17 0.11 3.51
N THR A 54 11.53 1.32 3.94
CA THR A 54 12.71 1.54 4.80
C THR A 54 12.59 0.81 6.14
N LEU A 55 11.41 0.83 6.76
CA LEU A 55 11.21 0.14 8.04
C LEU A 55 11.31 -1.39 7.91
N ILE A 56 10.81 -1.98 6.83
CA ILE A 56 10.97 -3.43 6.56
C ILE A 56 12.46 -3.80 6.47
N GLU A 57 13.27 -2.99 5.80
CA GLU A 57 14.71 -3.22 5.66
C GLU A 57 15.46 -3.08 6.99
N GLN A 58 15.02 -2.18 7.86
CA GLN A 58 15.72 -1.82 9.11
C GLN A 58 15.16 -2.50 10.37
N ASP A 59 14.06 -3.26 10.25
CA ASP A 59 13.38 -3.85 11.40
C ASP A 59 14.23 -4.98 12.03
N ALA A 60 14.72 -4.71 13.25
CA ALA A 60 15.60 -5.63 13.97
C ALA A 60 14.89 -6.93 14.41
N GLU A 61 13.57 -6.93 14.60
CA GLU A 61 12.81 -8.12 14.98
C GLU A 61 12.58 -9.01 13.76
N LEU A 62 12.21 -8.40 12.63
CA LEU A 62 12.05 -9.10 11.34
C LEU A 62 13.38 -9.67 10.85
N ALA A 63 14.50 -8.97 11.07
CA ALA A 63 15.85 -9.44 10.73
C ALA A 63 16.27 -10.73 11.47
N LYS A 64 15.62 -11.08 12.60
CA LYS A 64 15.83 -12.37 13.28
C LYS A 64 15.25 -13.54 12.49
N THR A 65 14.40 -13.27 11.49
CA THR A 65 13.80 -14.26 10.59
C THR A 65 14.04 -13.87 9.13
N PRO A 66 15.27 -14.06 8.59
CA PRO A 66 15.66 -13.54 7.27
C PRO A 66 14.74 -13.97 6.12
N ASP A 67 14.27 -15.22 6.12
CA ASP A 67 13.35 -15.73 5.10
C ASP A 67 12.04 -14.93 5.08
N LYS A 68 11.53 -14.57 6.26
CA LYS A 68 10.30 -13.76 6.39
C LYS A 68 10.53 -12.30 6.02
N GLN A 69 11.71 -11.75 6.34
CA GLN A 69 12.08 -10.42 5.86
C GLN A 69 12.12 -10.38 4.33
N GLN A 70 12.75 -11.37 3.70
CA GLN A 70 12.86 -11.45 2.24
C GLN A 70 11.48 -11.65 1.59
N GLU A 71 10.64 -12.51 2.16
CA GLU A 71 9.26 -12.68 1.70
C GLU A 71 8.47 -11.37 1.78
N MET A 72 8.53 -10.66 2.91
CA MET A 72 7.86 -9.38 3.12
C MET A 72 8.33 -8.34 2.10
N GLN A 73 9.65 -8.21 1.91
CA GLN A 73 10.22 -7.30 0.92
C GLN A 73 9.74 -7.63 -0.49
N ARG A 74 9.65 -8.91 -0.85
CA ARG A 74 9.17 -9.36 -2.16
C ARG A 74 7.72 -8.97 -2.39
N VAL A 75 6.82 -9.29 -1.45
CA VAL A 75 5.39 -8.96 -1.60
C VAL A 75 5.15 -7.44 -1.57
N PHE A 76 5.85 -6.72 -0.69
CA PHE A 76 5.75 -5.27 -0.60
C PHE A 76 6.29 -4.57 -1.86
N SER A 77 7.42 -5.04 -2.40
CA SER A 77 8.01 -4.48 -3.62
C SER A 77 7.10 -4.67 -4.84
N ALA A 78 6.45 -5.84 -4.94
CA ALA A 78 5.49 -6.10 -6.02
C ALA A 78 4.28 -5.15 -5.94
N PHE A 79 3.78 -4.90 -4.73
CA PHE A 79 2.72 -3.93 -4.50
C PHE A 79 3.17 -2.50 -4.81
N ARG A 80 4.30 -2.04 -4.25
CA ARG A 80 4.90 -0.72 -4.53
C ARG A 80 5.06 -0.45 -6.01
N TYR A 81 5.54 -1.45 -6.76
CA TYR A 81 5.70 -1.35 -8.21
C TYR A 81 4.35 -1.15 -8.92
N ALA A 82 3.38 -2.01 -8.66
CA ALA A 82 2.04 -1.91 -9.26
C ALA A 82 1.37 -0.56 -8.94
N PHE A 83 1.48 -0.11 -7.70
CA PHE A 83 0.97 1.19 -7.27
C PHE A 83 1.64 2.37 -7.97
N GLY A 84 2.98 2.37 -8.04
CA GLY A 84 3.73 3.41 -8.75
C GLY A 84 3.37 3.45 -10.24
N HIS A 85 3.23 2.29 -10.87
CA HIS A 85 2.81 2.17 -12.26
C HIS A 85 1.39 2.72 -12.47
N HIS A 86 0.44 2.37 -11.58
CA HIS A 86 -0.92 2.91 -11.62
C HIS A 86 -0.94 4.44 -11.48
N GLN A 87 -0.19 5.00 -10.52
CA GLN A 87 -0.14 6.46 -10.34
C GLN A 87 0.48 7.19 -11.53
N ALA A 88 1.51 6.61 -12.16
CA ALA A 88 2.15 7.18 -13.34
C ALA A 88 1.24 7.15 -14.56
N LYS A 89 0.52 6.04 -14.78
CA LYS A 89 -0.41 5.87 -15.92
C LYS A 89 -1.70 6.68 -15.72
N TRP A 90 -2.17 6.82 -14.48
CA TRP A 90 -3.44 7.48 -14.15
C TRP A 90 -3.27 8.69 -13.22
N PRO A 91 -2.69 9.80 -13.72
CA PRO A 91 -2.73 11.07 -13.01
C PRO A 91 -4.16 11.43 -12.64
N VAL A 92 -4.37 12.11 -11.50
CA VAL A 92 -5.72 12.50 -11.04
C VAL A 92 -6.47 13.34 -12.08
N VAL A 93 -5.74 14.05 -12.96
CA VAL A 93 -6.31 14.83 -14.08
C VAL A 93 -6.90 13.96 -15.20
N CYS A 94 -6.44 12.71 -15.35
CA CYS A 94 -6.87 11.77 -16.40
C CYS A 94 -7.80 10.67 -15.89
N ALA A 95 -8.21 10.70 -14.61
CA ALA A 95 -9.07 9.68 -14.00
C ALA A 95 -10.42 9.50 -14.73
N ASP A 96 -10.85 10.52 -15.48
CA ASP A 96 -12.11 10.54 -16.22
C ASP A 96 -11.99 9.99 -17.65
N ALA A 97 -10.76 9.79 -18.16
CA ALA A 97 -10.53 9.61 -19.60
C ALA A 97 -10.69 8.18 -20.13
N GLU A 98 -10.51 7.13 -19.32
CA GLU A 98 -10.62 5.74 -19.80
C GLU A 98 -11.05 4.77 -18.70
N VAL A 99 -12.37 4.65 -18.53
CA VAL A 99 -12.98 3.89 -17.43
C VAL A 99 -12.52 2.42 -17.40
N ALA A 100 -12.37 1.76 -18.55
CA ALA A 100 -12.01 0.33 -18.60
C ALA A 100 -10.54 0.07 -18.22
N GLU A 101 -9.60 0.83 -18.80
CA GLU A 101 -8.18 0.65 -18.51
C GLU A 101 -7.82 1.12 -17.09
N TYR A 102 -8.48 2.18 -16.60
CA TYR A 102 -8.36 2.62 -15.22
C TYR A 102 -8.78 1.52 -14.25
N VAL A 103 -9.97 0.93 -14.47
CA VAL A 103 -10.49 -0.16 -13.63
C VAL A 103 -9.56 -1.38 -13.67
N ALA A 104 -9.02 -1.75 -14.82
CA ALA A 104 -8.07 -2.85 -14.94
C ALA A 104 -6.79 -2.59 -14.13
N SER A 105 -6.20 -1.40 -14.27
CA SER A 105 -4.99 -1.01 -13.54
C SER A 105 -5.23 -0.89 -12.02
N ALA A 106 -6.38 -0.38 -11.62
CA ALA A 106 -6.77 -0.32 -10.21
C ALA A 106 -6.94 -1.73 -9.62
N ARG A 107 -7.58 -2.66 -10.35
CA ARG A 107 -7.73 -4.07 -9.93
C ARG A 107 -6.39 -4.76 -9.76
N GLU A 108 -5.45 -4.56 -10.66
CA GLU A 108 -4.10 -5.12 -10.53
C GLU A 108 -3.43 -4.61 -9.26
N THR A 109 -3.49 -3.30 -9.02
CA THR A 109 -2.95 -2.67 -7.81
C THR A 109 -3.57 -3.26 -6.55
N TYR A 110 -4.90 -3.36 -6.49
CA TYR A 110 -5.60 -3.95 -5.35
C TYR A 110 -5.25 -5.42 -5.15
N GLY A 111 -5.13 -6.22 -6.22
CA GLY A 111 -4.71 -7.61 -6.10
C GLY A 111 -3.31 -7.76 -5.48
N LYS A 112 -2.38 -6.83 -5.76
CA LYS A 112 -1.06 -6.84 -5.10
C LYS A 112 -1.11 -6.36 -3.65
N ALA A 113 -1.94 -5.36 -3.36
CA ALA A 113 -2.18 -4.91 -1.99
C ALA A 113 -2.80 -6.02 -1.14
N ASP A 114 -3.81 -6.73 -1.65
CA ASP A 114 -4.46 -7.86 -0.98
C ASP A 114 -3.46 -8.99 -0.67
N LEU A 115 -2.58 -9.32 -1.61
CA LEU A 115 -1.51 -10.31 -1.38
C LEU A 115 -0.53 -9.86 -0.29
N PHE A 116 -0.17 -8.59 -0.26
CA PHE A 116 0.69 -8.04 0.79
C PHE A 116 0.00 -8.11 2.17
N TRP A 117 -1.25 -7.66 2.26
CA TRP A 117 -1.99 -7.67 3.53
C TRP A 117 -2.33 -9.07 4.02
N ALA A 118 -2.66 -10.00 3.12
CA ALA A 118 -2.83 -11.41 3.46
C ALA A 118 -1.54 -11.99 4.04
N TRP A 119 -0.39 -11.72 3.40
CA TRP A 119 0.90 -12.15 3.94
C TRP A 119 1.14 -11.54 5.33
N CYS A 120 0.89 -10.24 5.52
CA CYS A 120 1.03 -9.59 6.81
C CYS A 120 0.14 -10.24 7.89
N ALA A 121 -1.12 -10.52 7.59
CA ALA A 121 -2.05 -11.15 8.52
C ALA A 121 -1.63 -12.59 8.90
N ASP A 122 -1.11 -13.35 7.94
CA ASP A 122 -0.72 -14.74 8.15
C ASP A 122 0.63 -14.87 8.89
N ASN A 123 1.50 -13.86 8.80
CA ASN A 123 2.90 -13.98 9.21
C ASN A 123 3.35 -13.00 10.29
N LEU A 124 2.63 -11.89 10.53
CA LEU A 124 3.03 -10.89 11.52
C LEU A 124 2.14 -10.93 12.75
N ASP A 125 2.71 -10.62 13.90
CA ASP A 125 1.92 -10.33 15.11
C ASP A 125 1.49 -8.86 15.12
N LEU A 126 0.35 -8.58 14.48
CA LEU A 126 -0.21 -7.23 14.38
C LEU A 126 -1.13 -6.87 15.56
N HIS A 127 -1.17 -7.69 16.61
CA HIS A 127 -1.94 -7.47 17.83
C HIS A 127 -1.20 -6.63 18.89
#